data_AF-A0A554JBL9-F1
#
_entry.id   AF-A0A554JBL9-F1
#
_cell.length_a   1.000
_cell.length_b   1.000
_cell.length_c   1.000
_cell.angle_alpha   90.00
_cell.angle_beta   90.00
_cell.angle_gamma   90.00
#
_symmetry.space_group_name_H-M   'P 1'
#
loop_
_entity.id
_entity.type
_entity.pdbx_description
1 polymer ?
#
loop_
_entity_poly.entity_id
_entity_poly.type
_entity_poly.pdbx_seq_one_letter_code
_entity_poly.pdbx_strand_id
1 'polypeptide(L)'
;MKKNKLVKLLASIGLAYAILVIPVFTFAADPPPAQNNGGGSCNIDGFNTTDTKLCNPLPDKDLGGLVYRLINYILIGISSMAIVTIVIAAFTIVSSQGNEEAVKGARTSISWAVVGIVLALLAYSIASIIESAVTR
;
A
#
# COMPACT_ATOMS: atom_id res chain seq x y z
N MET A 1 34.68 4.45 -14.73
CA MET A 1 34.20 3.07 -15.01
C MET A 1 33.30 2.45 -13.91
N LYS A 2 33.33 2.90 -12.65
CA LYS A 2 32.59 2.28 -11.52
C LYS A 2 31.11 2.70 -11.38
N LYS A 3 30.75 3.92 -11.80
CA LYS A 3 29.38 4.48 -11.66
C LYS A 3 28.32 3.61 -12.37
N ASN A 4 28.66 3.05 -13.53
CA ASN A 4 27.75 2.24 -14.33
C ASN A 4 27.49 0.85 -13.70
N LYS A 5 28.45 0.31 -12.93
CA LYS A 5 28.24 -0.95 -12.18
C LYS A 5 27.34 -0.72 -10.97
N LEU A 6 27.51 0.41 -10.29
CA LEU A 6 26.72 0.79 -9.12
C LEU A 6 25.26 1.10 -9.51
N VAL A 7 25.06 1.85 -10.60
CA VAL A 7 23.72 2.12 -11.16
C VAL A 7 23.03 0.83 -11.64
N LYS A 8 23.77 -0.09 -12.25
CA LYS A 8 23.22 -1.41 -12.64
C LYS A 8 22.83 -2.27 -11.43
N LEU A 9 23.58 -2.19 -10.32
CA LEU A 9 23.26 -2.89 -9.06
C LEU A 9 22.02 -2.30 -8.36
N LEU A 10 21.88 -0.98 -8.37
CA LEU A 10 20.69 -0.29 -7.83
C LEU A 10 19.45 -0.56 -8.70
N ALA A 11 19.61 -0.58 -10.03
CA ALA A 11 18.53 -0.93 -10.96
C ALA A 11 18.08 -2.38 -10.81
N SER A 12 18.99 -3.34 -10.54
CA SER A 12 18.60 -4.73 -10.30
C SER A 12 17.86 -4.91 -8.97
N ILE A 13 18.19 -4.15 -7.92
CA ILE A 13 17.45 -4.16 -6.66
C ILE A 13 16.06 -3.55 -6.85
N GLY A 14 15.95 -2.44 -7.60
CA GLY A 14 14.65 -1.85 -7.95
C GLY A 14 13.77 -2.79 -8.79
N LEU A 15 14.38 -3.52 -9.73
CA LEU A 15 13.67 -4.53 -10.55
C LEU A 15 13.24 -5.74 -9.73
N ALA A 16 14.09 -6.25 -8.82
CA ALA A 16 13.75 -7.35 -7.93
C ALA A 16 12.64 -6.97 -6.94
N TYR A 17 12.68 -5.73 -6.45
CA TYR A 17 11.63 -5.19 -5.61
C TYR A 17 10.30 -5.06 -6.37
N ALA A 18 10.32 -4.60 -7.62
CA ALA A 18 9.11 -4.57 -8.45
C ALA A 18 8.51 -5.98 -8.58
N ILE A 19 9.32 -7.00 -8.86
CA ILE A 19 8.86 -8.39 -8.98
C ILE A 19 8.28 -8.92 -7.64
N LEU A 20 8.82 -8.53 -6.49
CA LEU A 20 8.32 -8.95 -5.18
C LEU A 20 7.06 -8.21 -4.71
N VAL A 21 6.87 -6.96 -5.12
CA VAL A 21 5.77 -6.12 -4.61
C VAL A 21 4.57 -6.11 -5.56
N ILE A 22 4.75 -6.28 -6.87
CA ILE A 22 3.65 -6.45 -7.82
C ILE A 22 2.63 -7.52 -7.40
N PRO A 23 3.03 -8.74 -6.93
CA PRO A 23 2.06 -9.72 -6.48
C PRO A 23 1.25 -9.24 -5.28
N VAL A 24 1.83 -8.44 -4.37
CA VAL A 24 1.12 -7.90 -3.21
C VAL A 24 -0.02 -6.96 -3.63
N PHE A 25 0.14 -6.23 -4.74
CA PHE A 25 -0.93 -5.40 -5.31
C PHE A 25 -1.99 -6.21 -6.07
N THR A 26 -1.65 -7.37 -6.62
CA THR A 26 -2.63 -8.25 -7.29
C THR A 26 -3.37 -9.19 -6.32
N PHE A 27 -2.78 -9.52 -5.17
CA PHE A 27 -3.37 -10.40 -4.16
C PHE A 27 -4.20 -9.68 -3.09
N ALA A 28 -4.20 -8.35 -3.05
CA ALA A 28 -5.11 -7.59 -2.17
C ALA A 28 -6.55 -7.50 -2.72
N ALA A 29 -6.87 -8.15 -3.85
CA ALA A 29 -8.24 -8.28 -4.34
C ALA A 29 -9.12 -9.08 -3.36
N ASP A 30 -8.51 -9.88 -2.48
CA ASP A 30 -9.17 -10.48 -1.33
C ASP A 30 -8.44 -10.08 -0.03
N PRO A 31 -8.84 -8.99 0.64
CA PRO A 31 -8.45 -8.77 2.03
C PRO A 31 -8.84 -9.98 2.90
N PRO A 32 -8.14 -10.26 4.02
CA PRO A 32 -8.55 -11.30 4.97
C PRO A 32 -10.04 -11.09 5.30
N PRO A 33 -10.83 -12.17 5.43
CA PRO A 33 -12.28 -12.08 5.42
C PRO A 33 -12.75 -11.22 6.58
N ALA A 34 -13.03 -9.93 6.31
CA ALA A 34 -14.11 -9.28 7.01
C ALA A 34 -15.35 -10.05 6.59
N GLN A 35 -15.81 -10.96 7.45
CA GLN A 35 -17.03 -11.72 7.24
C GLN A 35 -18.18 -10.73 7.04
N ASN A 36 -18.52 -10.51 5.78
CA ASN A 36 -19.81 -9.98 5.40
C ASN A 36 -20.14 -10.61 4.06
N ASN A 37 -20.81 -11.76 4.15
CA ASN A 37 -21.50 -12.40 3.05
C ASN A 37 -22.24 -11.34 2.19
N GLY A 38 -21.97 -11.33 0.89
CA GLY A 38 -22.85 -10.71 -0.10
C GLY A 38 -22.40 -9.34 -0.61
N GLY A 39 -21.47 -9.32 -1.55
CA GLY A 39 -21.18 -8.17 -2.42
C GLY A 39 -20.54 -8.67 -3.70
N GLY A 40 -21.36 -9.16 -4.64
CA GLY A 40 -20.87 -9.72 -5.90
C GLY A 40 -21.42 -11.09 -6.28
N SER A 41 -22.67 -11.40 -5.94
CA SER A 41 -23.44 -12.39 -6.67
C SER A 41 -24.81 -11.81 -6.97
N CYS A 42 -25.00 -11.41 -8.22
CA CYS A 42 -26.33 -11.29 -8.78
C CYS A 42 -26.79 -12.70 -9.10
N ASN A 43 -27.38 -13.38 -8.11
CA ASN A 43 -28.12 -14.57 -8.41
C ASN A 43 -29.48 -14.12 -8.98
N ILE A 44 -29.54 -13.94 -10.30
CA ILE A 44 -30.77 -13.60 -11.01
C ILE A 44 -31.58 -14.89 -11.21
N ASP A 45 -32.08 -15.46 -10.12
CA ASP A 45 -33.07 -16.52 -10.17
C ASP A 45 -34.46 -15.89 -10.24
N GLY A 46 -34.86 -15.48 -11.45
CA GLY A 46 -36.23 -15.08 -11.78
C GLY A 46 -36.66 -13.69 -11.29
N PHE A 47 -37.27 -12.93 -12.20
CA PHE A 47 -37.88 -11.63 -11.91
C PHE A 47 -39.10 -11.81 -11.00
N ASN A 48 -38.90 -11.73 -9.68
CA ASN A 48 -39.99 -11.63 -8.71
C ASN A 48 -40.02 -10.21 -8.12
N THR A 49 -41.09 -9.48 -8.42
CA THR A 49 -41.29 -8.04 -8.21
C THR A 49 -41.48 -7.61 -6.76
N THR A 50 -41.19 -8.46 -5.78
CA THR A 50 -41.24 -8.14 -4.35
C THR A 50 -39.87 -7.91 -3.70
N ASP A 51 -38.76 -8.17 -4.40
CA ASP A 51 -37.41 -7.87 -3.92
C ASP A 51 -36.76 -6.77 -4.77
N THR A 52 -36.95 -5.53 -4.34
CA THR A 52 -36.28 -4.33 -4.89
C THR A 52 -34.82 -4.25 -4.45
N LYS A 53 -34.04 -5.33 -4.65
CA LYS A 53 -32.58 -5.29 -4.44
C LYS A 53 -31.89 -5.08 -5.78
N LEU A 54 -31.52 -3.81 -6.02
CA LEU A 54 -30.59 -3.46 -7.08
C LEU A 54 -29.26 -4.19 -6.84
N CYS A 55 -28.84 -4.94 -7.86
CA CYS A 55 -27.53 -5.56 -7.90
C CYS A 55 -26.43 -4.49 -7.80
N ASN A 56 -25.71 -4.48 -6.68
CA ASN A 56 -24.56 -3.62 -6.49
C ASN A 56 -23.35 -4.24 -7.22
N PRO A 57 -22.82 -3.62 -8.28
CA PRO A 57 -21.62 -4.11 -8.98
C PRO A 57 -20.33 -3.85 -8.18
N LEU A 58 -20.43 -3.23 -7.00
CA LEU A 58 -19.29 -3.05 -6.10
C LEU A 58 -19.13 -4.28 -5.18
N PRO A 59 -17.88 -4.67 -4.86
CA PRO A 59 -17.63 -5.87 -4.07
C PRO A 59 -18.02 -5.74 -2.58
N ASP A 60 -18.31 -4.54 -2.09
CA ASP A 60 -18.73 -4.30 -0.70
C ASP A 60 -20.14 -3.71 -0.68
N LYS A 61 -20.99 -4.23 0.22
CA LYS A 61 -22.35 -3.71 0.46
C LYS A 61 -22.38 -2.39 1.24
N ASP A 62 -21.31 -2.06 1.97
CA ASP A 62 -21.21 -0.90 2.85
C ASP A 62 -20.05 0.02 2.44
N LEU A 63 -20.26 1.34 2.54
CA LEU A 63 -19.21 2.34 2.33
C LEU A 63 -18.00 2.11 3.25
N GLY A 64 -18.23 1.59 4.46
CA GLY A 64 -17.16 1.26 5.42
C GLY A 64 -16.22 0.16 4.91
N GLY A 65 -16.75 -0.91 4.29
CA GLY A 65 -15.95 -1.99 3.71
C GLY A 65 -15.11 -1.53 2.51
N LEU A 66 -15.70 -0.68 1.66
CA LEU A 66 -14.99 -0.05 0.55
C LEU A 66 -13.81 0.80 1.03
N VAL A 67 -14.04 1.63 2.05
CA VAL A 67 -13.03 2.50 2.64
C VAL A 67 -11.92 1.68 3.30
N TYR A 68 -12.26 0.64 4.06
CA TYR A 68 -11.27 -0.23 4.69
C TYR A 68 -10.37 -0.92 3.66
N ARG A 69 -10.97 -1.47 2.59
CA ARG A 69 -10.20 -2.07 1.50
C ARG A 69 -9.25 -1.05 0.88
N LEU A 70 -9.74 0.15 0.56
CA LEU A 70 -8.93 1.21 -0.02
C LEU A 70 -7.76 1.62 0.89
N ILE A 71 -8.01 1.76 2.19
CA ILE A 71 -7.00 2.10 3.20
C ILE A 71 -5.92 1.02 3.25
N ASN A 72 -6.29 -0.26 3.30
CA ASN A 72 -5.34 -1.36 3.34
C ASN A 72 -4.44 -1.41 2.09
N TYR A 73 -5.02 -1.18 0.90
CA TYR A 73 -4.25 -1.08 -0.35
C TYR A 73 -3.21 0.05 -0.32
N ILE A 74 -3.60 1.23 0.16
CA ILE A 74 -2.72 2.40 0.23
C ILE A 74 -1.61 2.16 1.28
N LEU A 75 -1.94 1.57 2.43
CA LEU A 75 -0.98 1.26 3.50
C LEU A 75 0.13 0.32 3.04
N ILE A 76 -0.23 -0.75 2.34
CA ILE A 76 0.73 -1.72 1.83
C ILE A 76 1.65 -1.06 0.78
N GLY A 77 1.11 -0.24 -0.12
CA GLY A 77 1.89 0.42 -1.15
C GLY A 77 2.87 1.48 -0.62
N ILE A 78 2.47 2.26 0.38
CA ILE A 78 3.36 3.25 1.00
C ILE A 78 4.46 2.55 1.79
N SER A 79 4.09 1.52 2.57
CA SER A 79 5.03 0.76 3.40
C SER A 79 6.10 0.10 2.56
N SER A 80 5.71 -0.47 1.42
CA SER A 80 6.65 -1.09 0.52
C SER A 80 7.63 -0.04 -0.04
N MET A 81 7.17 1.13 -0.51
CA MET A 81 8.04 2.14 -1.14
C MET A 81 9.01 2.77 -0.14
N ALA A 82 8.59 2.92 1.12
CA ALA A 82 9.42 3.43 2.20
C ALA A 82 10.68 2.55 2.41
N ILE A 83 10.52 1.22 2.41
CA ILE A 83 11.62 0.28 2.63
C ILE A 83 12.71 0.43 1.54
N VAL A 84 12.32 0.60 0.28
CA VAL A 84 13.27 0.78 -0.84
C VAL A 84 14.07 2.07 -0.68
N THR A 85 13.37 3.15 -0.34
CA THR A 85 13.99 4.47 -0.20
C THR A 85 15.02 4.46 0.94
N ILE A 86 14.72 3.77 2.04
CA ILE A 86 15.66 3.59 3.16
C ILE A 86 16.90 2.82 2.72
N VAL A 87 16.75 1.70 1.99
CA VAL A 87 17.88 0.91 1.51
C VAL A 87 18.78 1.73 0.58
N ILE A 88 18.19 2.46 -0.37
CA ILE A 88 18.94 3.30 -1.31
C ILE A 88 19.69 4.42 -0.57
N ALA A 89 19.03 5.08 0.39
CA ALA A 89 19.66 6.14 1.16
C ALA A 89 20.80 5.60 2.03
N ALA A 90 20.63 4.44 2.66
CA ALA A 90 21.67 3.80 3.48
C ALA A 90 22.92 3.44 2.66
N PHE A 91 22.73 2.84 1.48
CA PHE A 91 23.85 2.55 0.57
C PHE A 91 24.54 3.81 0.08
N THR A 92 23.78 4.88 -0.19
CA THR A 92 24.32 6.18 -0.58
C THR A 92 25.24 6.74 0.51
N ILE A 93 24.85 6.68 1.79
CA ILE A 93 25.68 7.19 2.90
C ILE A 93 27.02 6.44 2.98
N VAL A 94 27.00 5.10 2.90
CA VAL A 94 28.21 4.27 2.99
C VAL A 94 29.12 4.45 1.76
N SER A 95 28.53 4.60 0.57
CA SER A 95 29.29 4.74 -0.68
C SER A 95 29.80 6.16 -0.95
N SER A 96 29.41 7.18 -0.17
CA SER A 96 29.67 8.59 -0.49
C SER A 96 31.12 9.05 -0.33
N GLN A 97 32.04 8.22 0.18
CA GLN A 97 33.50 8.46 0.19
C GLN A 97 33.94 9.89 0.59
N GLY A 98 33.20 10.58 1.47
CA GLY A 98 33.53 11.93 1.95
C GLY A 98 32.86 13.09 1.21
N ASN A 99 31.96 12.86 0.24
CA ASN A 99 31.13 13.94 -0.31
C ASN A 99 29.98 14.27 0.67
N GLU A 100 30.10 15.39 1.38
CA GLU A 100 29.08 15.87 2.33
C GLU A 100 27.71 16.09 1.69
N GLU A 101 27.67 16.48 0.41
CA GLU A 101 26.42 16.78 -0.29
C GLU A 101 25.57 15.52 -0.50
N ALA A 102 26.21 14.41 -0.88
CA ALA A 102 25.54 13.12 -1.04
C ALA A 102 25.04 12.56 0.30
N VAL A 103 25.79 12.78 1.39
CA VAL A 103 25.38 12.39 2.74
C VAL A 103 24.21 13.24 3.25
N LYS A 104 24.23 14.55 3.01
CA LYS A 104 23.11 15.43 3.35
C LYS A 104 21.84 15.05 2.59
N GLY A 105 21.93 14.82 1.28
CA GLY A 105 20.80 14.38 0.47
C GLY A 105 20.18 13.07 0.96
N ALA A 106 21.02 12.08 1.28
CA ALA A 106 20.56 10.80 1.81
C ALA A 106 19.90 10.93 3.20
N ARG A 107 20.43 11.78 4.08
CA ARG A 107 19.84 12.04 5.40
C ARG A 107 18.45 12.67 5.28
N THR A 108 18.28 13.65 4.40
CA THR A 108 16.97 14.23 4.12
C THR A 108 16.00 13.17 3.64
N SER A 109 16.43 12.30 2.71
CA SER A 109 15.60 11.20 2.21
C SER A 109 15.17 10.22 3.32
N ILE A 110 16.06 9.87 4.26
CA ILE A 110 15.71 9.04 5.42
C ILE A 110 14.70 9.75 6.31
N SER A 111 14.89 11.04 6.60
CA SER A 111 13.92 11.80 7.42
C SER A 111 12.52 11.79 6.81
N TRP A 112 12.40 11.98 5.50
CA TRP A 112 11.11 11.89 4.79
C TRP A 112 10.52 10.47 4.84
N ALA A 113 11.34 9.44 4.71
CA ALA A 113 10.89 8.06 4.83
C ALA A 113 10.34 7.75 6.23
N VAL A 114 11.01 8.22 7.29
CA VAL A 114 10.54 8.06 8.68
C VAL A 114 9.22 8.79 8.90
N VAL A 115 9.09 10.02 8.41
CA VAL A 115 7.82 10.78 8.49
C VAL A 115 6.68 10.02 7.81
N GLY A 116 6.92 9.42 6.64
CA GLY A 116 5.92 8.59 5.95
C GLY A 116 5.44 7.40 6.76
N ILE A 117 6.34 6.69 7.44
CA ILE A 117 5.98 5.54 8.30
C ILE A 117 5.15 6.02 9.49
N VAL A 118 5.54 7.11 10.13
CA VAL A 118 4.81 7.68 11.27
C VAL A 118 3.40 8.11 10.85
N LEU A 119 3.26 8.77 9.69
CA LEU A 119 1.95 9.15 9.15
C LEU A 119 1.07 7.94 8.84
N ALA A 120 1.63 6.84 8.33
CA ALA A 120 0.87 5.62 8.06
C ALA A 120 0.30 5.01 9.35
N LEU A 121 1.08 4.98 10.44
CA LEU A 121 0.63 4.50 11.75
C LEU A 121 -0.49 5.38 12.33
N LEU A 122 -0.39 6.70 12.14
CA LEU A 122 -1.44 7.65 12.56
C LEU A 122 -2.72 7.47 11.74
N ALA A 123 -2.60 7.29 10.42
CA ALA A 123 -3.74 7.06 9.54
C ALA A 123 -4.50 5.78 9.91
N TYR A 124 -3.80 4.71 10.25
CA TYR A 124 -4.40 3.45 10.70
C TYR A 124 -5.22 3.63 12.00
N SER A 125 -4.67 4.41 12.96
CA SER A 125 -5.39 4.70 14.21
C SER A 125 -6.71 5.43 13.95
N ILE A 126 -6.71 6.43 13.06
CA ILE A 126 -7.92 7.18 12.72
C ILE A 126 -8.93 6.31 11.97
N ALA A 127 -8.47 5.47 11.03
CA ALA A 127 -9.33 4.57 10.25
C ALA A 127 -10.13 3.63 11.16
N SER A 128 -9.47 3.02 12.15
CA SER A 128 -10.11 2.10 13.10
C SER A 128 -11.22 2.76 13.93
N ILE A 129 -11.08 4.06 14.25
CA ILE A 129 -12.09 4.82 14.98
C ILE A 129 -13.33 5.02 14.10
N ILE A 130 -13.16 5.35 12.83
CA ILE A 130 -14.27 5.58 11.90
C ILE A 130 -15.07 4.29 11.67
N GLU A 131 -14.40 3.15 11.52
CA GLU A 131 -15.07 1.84 11.36
C GLU A 131 -15.94 1.49 12.56
N SER A 132 -15.42 1.71 13.77
CA SER A 132 -16.17 1.47 15.00
C SER A 132 -17.39 2.39 15.17
N ALA A 133 -17.30 3.61 14.61
CA ALA A 133 -18.39 4.58 14.65
C ALA A 133 -19.46 4.32 13.59
N VAL A 134 -19.09 3.80 12.42
CA VAL A 134 -20.01 3.53 11.29
C VAL A 134 -20.73 2.19 11.41
N THR A 135 -20.15 1.21 12.11
CA THR A 135 -20.73 -0.14 12.26
C THR A 135 -21.79 -0.23 13.38
N ARG A 136 -22.04 0.87 14.10
CA ARG A 136 -23.11 0.97 15.11
C ARG A 136 -24.42 1.47 14.54
#